data_AF-A0A669F5W8-F1
#
_entry.id   AF-A0A669F5W8-F1
#
_cell.length_a   1.000
_cell.length_b   1.000
_cell.length_c   1.000
_cell.angle_alpha   90.00
_cell.angle_beta   90.00
_cell.angle_gamma   90.00
#
_symmetry.space_group_name_H-M   'P 1'
#
loop_
_entity.id
_entity.type
_entity.pdbx_description
1 polymer ?
#
loop_
_entity_poly.entity_id
_entity_poly.type
_entity_poly.pdbx_seq_one_letter_code
_entity_poly.pdbx_strand_id
1 'polypeptide(L)'
;MLSFGVLLSEPGNQHNLQLSIFGYKKGSSSSCGHIRTRKNTIMRSLLVLLFLAVANAKIFERCEWARTLKANGMDGYYGISLADWVCLTRWESNYNTMAKNTNNDGSTDFGIFQINSYWWCNDYIINSHNGCNMDCSAFLSDNVSAAITCAKRVVRDPQGISAWYGWRSNCDGRDLSSYVSGCGV
;
A
#
# COMPACT_ATOMS: atom_id res chain seq x y z
N MET A 1 -7.54 29.61 63.39
CA MET A 1 -6.35 30.18 64.05
C MET A 1 -5.15 29.39 63.56
N LEU A 2 -4.36 30.02 62.69
CA LEU A 2 -3.12 29.48 62.13
C LEU A 2 -1.97 29.80 63.09
N SER A 3 -1.08 28.85 63.35
CA SER A 3 0.30 29.15 63.76
C SER A 3 1.24 28.10 63.19
N PHE A 4 1.95 28.52 62.15
CA PHE A 4 3.20 27.92 61.68
C PHE A 4 4.34 28.35 62.62
N GLY A 5 5.22 27.41 62.97
CA GLY A 5 6.50 27.68 63.62
C GLY A 5 7.62 27.86 62.59
N VAL A 6 8.37 28.95 62.76
CA VAL A 6 9.53 29.42 61.98
C VAL A 6 10.80 29.15 62.78
N LEU A 7 11.93 28.88 62.10
CA LEU A 7 13.31 29.26 62.49
C LEU A 7 14.16 29.21 61.19
N LEU A 8 14.45 30.36 60.54
CA LEU A 8 15.63 31.25 60.67
C LEU A 8 16.96 30.55 60.24
N SER A 9 17.91 31.13 59.48
CA SER A 9 18.21 32.53 59.13
C SER A 9 19.17 32.62 57.91
N GLU A 10 19.22 33.83 57.33
CA GLU A 10 19.90 34.41 56.14
C GLU A 10 21.47 34.57 56.26
N PRO A 11 22.26 35.44 55.53
CA PRO A 11 21.97 36.46 54.47
C PRO A 11 23.04 36.73 53.36
N GLY A 12 22.73 37.68 52.44
CA GLY A 12 23.68 38.51 51.66
C GLY A 12 23.30 38.75 50.18
N ASN A 13 22.51 39.77 49.77
CA ASN A 13 22.85 41.19 49.48
C ASN A 13 23.87 41.35 48.30
N GLN A 14 23.79 42.21 47.26
CA GLN A 14 22.94 43.33 46.81
C GLN A 14 23.38 43.81 45.39
N HIS A 15 22.47 44.50 44.68
CA HIS A 15 22.62 45.61 43.70
C HIS A 15 23.46 45.57 42.39
N ASN A 16 22.74 45.89 41.30
CA ASN A 16 23.06 46.75 40.15
C ASN A 16 24.42 47.46 40.08
N LEU A 17 25.08 47.42 38.92
CA LEU A 17 25.35 48.60 38.07
C LEU A 17 25.94 48.21 36.71
N GLN A 18 25.42 48.81 35.65
CA GLN A 18 25.91 48.76 34.27
C GLN A 18 26.84 49.97 34.06
N LEU A 19 28.03 49.79 33.50
CA LEU A 19 28.80 50.87 32.86
C LEU A 19 29.85 50.33 31.87
N SER A 20 29.86 50.99 30.73
CA SER A 20 30.53 50.73 29.44
C SER A 20 32.07 50.86 29.49
N ILE A 21 32.78 50.29 28.49
CA ILE A 21 33.76 50.96 27.59
C ILE A 21 34.68 49.96 26.83
N PHE A 22 34.77 50.18 25.51
CA PHE A 22 35.83 49.93 24.51
C PHE A 22 36.76 48.70 24.58
N GLY A 23 36.62 47.86 23.55
CA GLY A 23 37.68 47.58 22.55
C GLY A 23 38.82 46.62 22.91
N TYR A 24 38.96 45.52 22.16
CA TYR A 24 40.27 45.07 21.65
C TYR A 24 40.12 44.11 20.45
N LYS A 25 40.96 44.33 19.44
CA LYS A 25 41.08 43.59 18.18
C LYS A 25 42.00 42.36 18.41
N LYS A 26 41.62 41.17 17.91
CA LYS A 26 42.48 39.99 17.73
C LYS A 26 41.95 39.30 16.47
N GLY A 27 42.67 39.15 15.37
CA GLY A 27 44.02 38.61 15.22
C GLY A 27 43.88 37.34 14.39
N SER A 28 44.31 37.40 13.13
CA SER A 28 44.25 36.35 12.11
C SER A 28 44.88 35.03 12.58
N SER A 29 44.25 33.90 12.30
CA SER A 29 44.96 32.63 12.12
C SER A 29 44.17 31.66 11.24
N SER A 30 44.94 30.85 10.54
CA SER A 30 44.66 30.19 9.27
C SER A 30 44.11 28.78 9.44
N SER A 31 43.47 28.29 8.36
CA SER A 31 43.40 26.88 7.95
C SER A 31 42.49 25.92 8.74
N CYS A 32 41.45 25.43 8.07
CA CYS A 32 41.45 24.06 7.56
C CYS A 32 40.28 23.92 6.57
N GLY A 33 40.58 23.59 5.31
CA GLY A 33 39.56 23.28 4.33
C GLY A 33 38.79 22.03 4.74
N HIS A 34 37.58 22.22 5.27
CA HIS A 34 36.63 21.12 5.38
C HIS A 34 36.15 20.77 3.97
N ILE A 35 36.76 19.75 3.38
CA ILE A 35 36.18 19.00 2.27
C ILE A 35 34.85 18.44 2.78
N ARG A 36 33.76 19.17 2.52
CA ARG A 36 32.40 18.66 2.72
C ARG A 36 32.23 17.53 1.72
N THR A 37 32.24 16.30 2.22
CA THR A 37 32.03 15.05 1.48
C THR A 37 30.65 15.05 0.82
N ARG A 38 30.55 15.67 -0.36
CA ARG A 38 29.39 15.63 -1.30
C ARG A 38 29.16 14.24 -1.93
N LYS A 39 29.80 13.18 -1.42
CA LYS A 39 29.70 11.83 -2.00
C LYS A 39 28.55 11.00 -1.42
N ASN A 40 28.03 11.35 -0.23
CA ASN A 40 27.03 10.52 0.47
C ASN A 40 25.56 10.96 0.29
N THR A 41 25.31 12.21 -0.12
CA THR A 41 23.94 12.68 -0.39
C THR A 41 23.43 12.13 -1.73
N ILE A 42 24.29 12.04 -2.75
CA ILE A 42 23.91 11.54 -4.08
C ILE A 42 23.55 10.05 -4.01
N MET A 43 24.29 9.24 -3.25
CA MET A 43 23.99 7.81 -3.08
C MET A 43 22.69 7.57 -2.30
N ARG A 44 22.38 8.40 -1.30
CA ARG A 44 21.08 8.34 -0.58
C ARG A 44 19.90 8.77 -1.47
N SER A 45 20.08 9.78 -2.31
CA SER A 45 19.04 10.21 -3.26
C SER A 45 18.79 9.17 -4.36
N LEU A 46 19.84 8.47 -4.83
CA LEU A 46 19.71 7.39 -5.82
C LEU A 46 18.99 6.16 -5.23
N LEU A 47 19.23 5.82 -3.97
CA LEU A 47 18.48 4.76 -3.27
C LEU A 47 16.99 5.10 -3.13
N VAL A 48 16.64 6.36 -2.83
CA VAL A 48 15.23 6.79 -2.72
C VAL A 48 14.52 6.80 -4.09
N LEU A 49 15.22 7.18 -5.16
CA LEU A 49 14.69 7.11 -6.54
C LEU A 49 14.50 5.67 -7.05
N LEU A 50 15.31 4.71 -6.58
CA LEU A 50 15.18 3.29 -6.93
C LEU A 50 13.96 2.63 -6.25
N PHE A 51 13.44 3.22 -5.17
CA PHE A 51 12.26 2.73 -4.44
C PHE A 51 10.92 3.30 -4.92
N LEU A 52 10.92 4.24 -5.87
CA LEU A 52 9.70 4.61 -6.59
C LEU A 52 9.47 3.57 -7.69
N ALA A 53 9.04 2.36 -7.28
CA ALA A 53 8.38 1.45 -8.20
C ALA A 53 7.14 2.19 -8.71
N VAL A 54 7.24 2.75 -9.91
CA VAL A 54 6.09 3.31 -10.61
C VAL A 54 5.14 2.14 -10.82
N ALA A 55 4.07 2.09 -10.02
CA ALA A 55 2.96 1.18 -10.25
C ALA A 55 2.33 1.62 -11.58
N ASN A 56 2.75 0.97 -12.66
CA ASN A 56 2.12 1.18 -13.95
C ASN A 56 0.74 0.51 -13.93
N ALA A 57 -0.18 1.03 -14.74
CA ALA A 57 -1.48 0.42 -14.91
C ALA A 57 -1.44 -0.56 -16.07
N LYS A 58 -1.34 -1.86 -15.76
CA LYS A 58 -1.50 -2.91 -16.75
C LYS A 58 -2.97 -3.27 -16.94
N ILE A 59 -3.41 -3.17 -18.19
CA ILE A 59 -4.66 -3.78 -18.64
C ILE A 59 -4.26 -5.01 -19.46
N PHE A 60 -4.55 -6.20 -18.95
CA PHE A 60 -4.24 -7.42 -19.67
C PHE A 60 -5.14 -7.61 -20.89
N GLU A 61 -4.60 -8.16 -21.97
CA GLU A 61 -5.43 -8.74 -23.01
C GLU A 61 -6.03 -10.07 -22.52
N ARG A 62 -7.22 -10.44 -23.03
CA ARG A 62 -7.97 -11.64 -22.61
C ARG A 62 -7.11 -12.91 -22.60
N CYS A 63 -6.40 -13.19 -23.69
CA CYS A 63 -5.58 -14.41 -23.78
C CYS A 63 -4.26 -14.31 -23.02
N GLU A 64 -3.71 -13.11 -22.87
CA GLU A 64 -2.57 -12.91 -21.96
C GLU A 64 -2.99 -13.25 -20.53
N TRP A 65 -4.14 -12.73 -20.10
CA TRP A 65 -4.69 -12.99 -18.77
C TRP A 65 -5.01 -14.47 -18.53
N ALA A 66 -5.64 -15.14 -19.50
CA ALA A 66 -5.93 -16.57 -19.41
C ALA A 66 -4.64 -17.41 -19.22
N ARG A 67 -3.57 -17.09 -19.97
CA ARG A 67 -2.27 -17.76 -19.79
C ARG A 67 -1.65 -17.47 -18.43
N THR A 68 -1.72 -16.22 -17.96
CA THR A 68 -1.24 -15.83 -16.62
C THR A 68 -1.97 -16.60 -15.52
N LEU A 69 -3.30 -16.66 -15.57
CA LEU A 69 -4.12 -17.42 -14.61
C LEU A 69 -3.77 -18.91 -14.61
N LYS A 70 -3.68 -19.53 -15.81
CA LYS A 70 -3.32 -20.95 -15.93
C LYS A 70 -1.93 -21.24 -15.39
N ALA A 71 -0.94 -20.40 -15.71
CA ALA A 71 0.42 -20.53 -15.19
C ALA A 71 0.50 -20.40 -13.65
N ASN A 72 -0.45 -19.70 -13.04
CA ASN A 72 -0.58 -19.57 -11.59
C ASN A 72 -1.49 -20.64 -10.96
N GLY A 73 -1.87 -21.68 -11.70
CA GLY A 73 -2.67 -22.80 -11.18
C GLY A 73 -4.08 -22.39 -10.75
N MET A 74 -4.71 -21.49 -11.51
CA MET A 74 -6.10 -21.07 -11.28
C MET A 74 -7.11 -21.97 -12.01
N ASP A 75 -6.70 -22.62 -13.09
CA ASP A 75 -7.53 -23.55 -13.86
C ASP A 75 -7.92 -24.78 -13.02
N GLY A 76 -9.19 -24.91 -12.68
CA GLY A 76 -9.73 -25.96 -11.81
C GLY A 76 -9.55 -25.69 -10.31
N TYR A 77 -8.97 -24.56 -9.90
CA TYR A 77 -8.76 -24.26 -8.48
C TYR A 77 -10.09 -24.18 -7.73
N TYR A 78 -10.27 -25.05 -6.74
CA TYR A 78 -11.52 -25.17 -5.98
C TYR A 78 -12.76 -25.46 -6.85
N GLY A 79 -12.56 -26.18 -7.96
CA GLY A 79 -13.64 -26.56 -8.90
C GLY A 79 -14.03 -25.44 -9.88
N ILE A 80 -13.30 -24.34 -9.91
CA ILE A 80 -13.58 -23.17 -10.76
C ILE A 80 -12.75 -23.25 -12.03
N SER A 81 -13.39 -23.16 -13.19
CA SER A 81 -12.70 -23.28 -14.48
C SER A 81 -11.83 -22.06 -14.80
N LEU A 82 -10.85 -22.20 -15.71
CA LEU A 82 -10.11 -21.03 -16.22
C LEU A 82 -11.03 -19.96 -16.81
N ALA A 83 -12.09 -20.38 -17.52
CA ALA A 83 -13.03 -19.47 -18.16
C ALA A 83 -13.82 -18.64 -17.13
N ASP A 84 -14.17 -19.22 -15.99
CA ASP A 84 -14.80 -18.50 -14.87
C ASP A 84 -13.92 -17.36 -14.36
N TRP A 85 -12.63 -17.64 -14.13
CA TRP A 85 -11.69 -16.62 -13.65
C TRP A 85 -11.46 -15.50 -14.66
N VAL A 86 -11.42 -15.81 -15.96
CA VAL A 86 -11.30 -14.80 -17.02
C VAL A 86 -12.61 -14.00 -17.14
N CYS A 87 -13.78 -14.64 -17.02
CA CYS A 87 -15.06 -13.94 -17.02
C CYS A 87 -15.20 -13.00 -15.81
N LEU A 88 -14.85 -13.47 -14.62
CA LEU A 88 -14.88 -12.67 -13.40
C LEU A 88 -14.09 -11.37 -13.57
N THR A 89 -12.81 -11.44 -13.94
CA THR A 89 -11.97 -10.23 -14.04
C THR A 89 -12.35 -9.32 -15.20
N ARG A 90 -13.02 -9.85 -16.23
CA ARG A 90 -13.63 -9.02 -17.28
C ARG A 90 -14.67 -8.09 -16.70
N TRP A 91 -15.57 -8.62 -15.89
CA TRP A 91 -16.74 -7.88 -15.38
C TRP A 91 -16.46 -7.09 -14.11
N GLU A 92 -15.43 -7.46 -13.36
CA GLU A 92 -14.99 -6.72 -12.19
C GLU A 92 -14.11 -5.51 -12.55
N SER A 93 -13.13 -5.68 -13.45
CA SER A 93 -12.11 -4.63 -13.68
C SER A 93 -11.81 -4.35 -15.16
N ASN A 94 -12.44 -5.05 -16.09
CA ASN A 94 -12.02 -5.11 -17.49
C ASN A 94 -10.51 -5.40 -17.62
N TYR A 95 -10.03 -6.35 -16.82
CA TYR A 95 -8.63 -6.80 -16.77
C TYR A 95 -7.60 -5.76 -16.31
N ASN A 96 -8.03 -4.68 -15.66
CA ASN A 96 -7.16 -3.59 -15.20
C ASN A 96 -6.60 -3.87 -13.80
N THR A 97 -5.28 -3.97 -13.66
CA THR A 97 -4.59 -4.19 -12.37
C THR A 97 -4.68 -3.01 -11.41
N MET A 98 -4.99 -1.82 -11.90
CA MET A 98 -5.10 -0.59 -11.10
C MET A 98 -6.54 -0.14 -10.89
N ALA A 99 -7.53 -0.99 -11.22
CA ALA A 99 -8.93 -0.68 -10.99
C ALA A 99 -9.21 -0.44 -9.50
N LYS A 100 -9.97 0.61 -9.21
CA LYS A 100 -10.48 0.93 -7.87
C LYS A 100 -11.93 1.36 -7.97
N ASN A 101 -12.75 0.86 -7.06
CA ASN A 101 -14.14 1.25 -6.93
C ASN A 101 -14.47 1.47 -5.45
N THR A 102 -14.98 2.65 -5.08
CA THR A 102 -15.39 2.94 -3.69
C THR A 102 -16.89 2.73 -3.56
N ASN A 103 -17.28 1.91 -2.59
CA ASN A 103 -18.66 1.54 -2.32
C ASN A 103 -19.33 2.52 -1.36
N ASN A 104 -20.67 2.48 -1.32
CA ASN A 104 -21.48 3.38 -0.49
C ASN A 104 -21.26 3.18 1.02
N ASP A 105 -20.79 2.00 1.44
CA ASP A 105 -20.43 1.70 2.83
C ASP A 105 -19.04 2.21 3.24
N GLY A 106 -18.33 2.86 2.32
CA GLY A 106 -16.98 3.39 2.52
C GLY A 106 -15.86 2.39 2.22
N SER A 107 -16.17 1.11 2.01
CA SER A 107 -15.18 0.13 1.55
C SER A 107 -14.73 0.42 0.13
N THR A 108 -13.55 -0.08 -0.26
CA THR A 108 -13.04 0.06 -1.62
C THR A 108 -12.62 -1.30 -2.17
N ASP A 109 -12.89 -1.54 -3.44
CA ASP A 109 -12.49 -2.72 -4.18
C ASP A 109 -11.19 -2.45 -4.93
N PHE A 110 -10.24 -3.39 -4.88
CA PHE A 110 -8.88 -3.18 -5.38
C PHE A 110 -8.46 -4.18 -6.45
N GLY A 111 -7.88 -3.64 -7.52
CA GLY A 111 -7.15 -4.36 -8.54
C GLY A 111 -8.00 -5.22 -9.45
N ILE A 112 -7.34 -6.13 -10.18
CA ILE A 112 -7.94 -6.90 -11.27
C ILE A 112 -9.10 -7.80 -10.85
N PHE A 113 -9.11 -8.24 -9.58
CA PHE A 113 -10.17 -9.06 -8.99
C PHE A 113 -11.17 -8.23 -8.17
N GLN A 114 -11.03 -6.91 -8.06
CA GLN A 114 -11.87 -6.04 -7.22
C GLN A 114 -12.02 -6.59 -5.79
N ILE A 115 -10.89 -6.86 -5.13
CA ILE A 115 -10.88 -7.40 -3.77
C ILE A 115 -11.27 -6.30 -2.78
N ASN A 116 -12.36 -6.51 -2.05
CA ASN A 116 -12.94 -5.51 -1.15
C ASN A 116 -12.16 -5.33 0.17
N SER A 117 -11.92 -4.08 0.58
CA SER A 117 -11.17 -3.74 1.80
C SER A 117 -11.90 -4.01 3.11
N TYR A 118 -13.23 -4.10 3.14
CA TYR A 118 -13.93 -4.42 4.38
C TYR A 118 -13.61 -5.86 4.83
N TRP A 119 -13.51 -6.80 3.88
CA TRP A 119 -13.34 -8.22 4.18
C TRP A 119 -11.90 -8.72 4.09
N TRP A 120 -11.13 -8.30 3.08
CA TRP A 120 -10.00 -9.11 2.62
C TRP A 120 -8.62 -8.48 2.84
N CYS A 121 -8.52 -7.16 2.85
CA CYS A 121 -7.23 -6.46 2.96
C CYS A 121 -7.34 -5.19 3.78
N ASN A 122 -6.21 -4.70 4.28
CA ASN A 122 -6.15 -3.45 5.02
C ASN A 122 -5.80 -2.27 4.10
N ASP A 123 -6.71 -1.29 4.00
CA ASP A 123 -6.46 -0.02 3.30
C ASP A 123 -6.13 1.14 4.26
N TYR A 124 -6.18 0.89 5.57
CA TYR A 124 -5.98 1.86 6.65
C TYR A 124 -6.98 3.03 6.66
N ILE A 125 -8.08 2.93 5.91
CA ILE A 125 -9.16 3.92 5.85
C ILE A 125 -10.35 3.45 6.69
N ILE A 126 -10.70 2.16 6.57
CA ILE A 126 -11.79 1.54 7.34
C ILE A 126 -11.28 0.42 8.24
N ASN A 127 -12.11 0.01 9.21
CA ASN A 127 -11.82 -1.20 9.99
C ASN A 127 -12.09 -2.43 9.13
N SER A 128 -11.03 -3.23 8.87
CA SER A 128 -11.07 -4.40 7.99
C SER A 128 -10.99 -5.71 8.77
N HIS A 129 -11.66 -6.75 8.26
CA HIS A 129 -11.44 -8.13 8.70
C HIS A 129 -10.08 -8.70 8.23
N ASN A 130 -9.48 -8.11 7.19
CA ASN A 130 -8.17 -8.45 6.64
C ASN A 130 -7.95 -9.96 6.40
N GLY A 131 -8.93 -10.63 5.79
CA GLY A 131 -8.94 -12.09 5.61
C GLY A 131 -7.76 -12.66 4.81
N CYS A 132 -7.04 -11.84 4.03
CA CYS A 132 -5.84 -12.22 3.31
C CYS A 132 -4.53 -11.83 4.04
N ASN A 133 -4.59 -11.10 5.15
CA ASN A 133 -3.42 -10.56 5.86
C ASN A 133 -2.48 -9.77 4.93
N MET A 134 -3.04 -8.86 4.13
CA MET A 134 -2.30 -8.07 3.14
C MET A 134 -2.79 -6.63 3.12
N ASP A 135 -1.90 -5.71 2.75
CA ASP A 135 -2.29 -4.33 2.43
C ASP A 135 -3.03 -4.32 1.09
N CYS A 136 -4.12 -3.55 0.97
CA CYS A 136 -4.88 -3.45 -0.28
C CYS A 136 -4.05 -2.88 -1.43
N SER A 137 -3.02 -2.08 -1.13
CA SER A 137 -2.06 -1.56 -2.12
C SER A 137 -1.28 -2.67 -2.83
N ALA A 138 -1.11 -3.84 -2.21
CA ALA A 138 -0.43 -4.98 -2.82
C ALA A 138 -1.20 -5.55 -4.04
N PHE A 139 -2.50 -5.25 -4.17
CA PHE A 139 -3.32 -5.67 -5.30
C PHE A 139 -3.27 -4.69 -6.49
N LEU A 140 -2.65 -3.52 -6.30
CA LEU A 140 -2.46 -2.48 -7.31
C LEU A 140 -1.05 -2.60 -7.91
N SER A 141 -0.82 -3.68 -8.66
CA SER A 141 0.48 -3.99 -9.26
C SER A 141 0.34 -4.77 -10.56
N ASP A 142 1.26 -4.55 -11.49
CA ASP A 142 1.43 -5.40 -12.68
C ASP A 142 1.80 -6.83 -12.31
N ASN A 143 2.46 -7.02 -11.15
CA ASN A 143 2.67 -8.34 -10.58
C ASN A 143 1.42 -8.78 -9.81
N VAL A 144 0.62 -9.61 -10.46
CA VAL A 144 -0.68 -10.10 -9.95
C VAL A 144 -0.58 -11.17 -8.86
N SER A 145 0.62 -11.56 -8.41
CA SER A 145 0.81 -12.68 -7.49
C SER A 145 0.06 -12.50 -6.16
N ALA A 146 0.10 -11.30 -5.58
CA ALA A 146 -0.62 -10.99 -4.34
C ALA A 146 -2.14 -11.08 -4.54
N ALA A 147 -2.63 -10.50 -5.63
CA ALA A 147 -4.06 -10.51 -5.98
C ALA A 147 -4.58 -11.94 -6.23
N ILE A 148 -3.82 -12.76 -6.98
CA ILE A 148 -4.14 -14.18 -7.20
C ILE A 148 -4.14 -14.97 -5.87
N THR A 149 -3.15 -14.73 -5.01
CA THR A 149 -3.06 -15.40 -3.71
C THR A 149 -4.28 -15.09 -2.85
N CYS A 150 -4.72 -13.84 -2.81
CA CYS A 150 -5.91 -13.45 -2.07
C CYS A 150 -7.19 -13.98 -2.72
N ALA A 151 -7.33 -13.95 -4.04
CA ALA A 151 -8.49 -14.54 -4.73
C ALA A 151 -8.64 -16.05 -4.43
N LYS A 152 -7.52 -16.80 -4.39
CA LYS A 152 -7.49 -18.19 -3.95
C LYS A 152 -7.95 -18.36 -2.50
N ARG A 153 -7.59 -17.42 -1.61
CA ARG A 153 -8.08 -17.41 -0.23
C ARG A 153 -9.58 -17.17 -0.19
N VAL A 154 -10.11 -16.22 -0.95
CA VAL A 154 -11.55 -15.87 -0.95
C VAL A 154 -12.42 -17.08 -1.33
N VAL A 155 -12.10 -17.78 -2.43
CA VAL A 155 -12.95 -18.89 -2.91
C VAL A 155 -12.97 -20.11 -1.99
N ARG A 156 -12.12 -20.15 -0.97
CA ARG A 156 -12.16 -21.21 0.06
C ARG A 156 -13.25 -20.98 1.10
N ASP A 157 -13.78 -19.76 1.21
CA ASP A 157 -14.95 -19.48 2.06
C ASP A 157 -16.24 -20.07 1.42
N PRO A 158 -17.31 -20.30 2.21
CA PRO A 158 -18.49 -21.03 1.74
C PRO A 158 -19.19 -20.46 0.50
N GLN A 159 -19.04 -19.17 0.21
CA GLN A 159 -19.61 -18.55 -0.99
C GLN A 159 -18.85 -18.93 -2.28
N GLY A 160 -17.61 -19.41 -2.18
CA GLY A 160 -16.78 -19.72 -3.34
C GLY A 160 -16.61 -18.52 -4.27
N ILE A 161 -16.68 -18.76 -5.58
CA ILE A 161 -16.62 -17.69 -6.58
C ILE A 161 -17.86 -16.77 -6.57
N SER A 162 -18.96 -17.18 -5.92
CA SER A 162 -20.15 -16.33 -5.80
C SER A 162 -19.97 -15.12 -4.87
N ALA A 163 -18.81 -15.01 -4.19
CA ALA A 163 -18.45 -13.80 -3.44
C ALA A 163 -18.37 -12.56 -4.36
N TRP A 164 -18.08 -12.75 -5.65
CA TRP A 164 -17.99 -11.67 -6.63
C TRP A 164 -19.34 -11.39 -7.30
N TYR A 165 -19.80 -10.14 -7.17
CA TYR A 165 -21.07 -9.72 -7.81
C TYR A 165 -20.97 -9.69 -9.33
N GLY A 166 -19.83 -9.25 -9.89
CA GLY A 166 -19.59 -9.23 -11.33
C GLY A 166 -19.65 -10.63 -11.94
N TRP A 167 -19.10 -11.64 -11.26
CA TRP A 167 -19.22 -13.04 -11.71
C TRP A 167 -20.66 -13.56 -11.61
N ARG A 168 -21.36 -13.36 -10.49
CA ARG A 168 -22.76 -13.81 -10.34
C ARG A 168 -23.68 -13.23 -11.42
N SER A 169 -23.55 -11.95 -11.73
CA SER A 169 -24.44 -11.27 -12.67
C SER A 169 -24.14 -11.60 -14.14
N ASN A 170 -22.87 -11.83 -14.48
CA ASN A 170 -22.43 -11.91 -15.89
C ASN A 170 -21.82 -13.24 -16.31
N CYS A 171 -21.53 -14.15 -15.39
CA CYS A 171 -20.83 -15.40 -15.66
C CYS A 171 -21.60 -16.65 -15.21
N ASP A 172 -22.23 -16.59 -14.03
CA ASP A 172 -22.92 -17.75 -13.46
C ASP A 172 -24.00 -18.33 -14.40
N GLY A 173 -23.99 -19.66 -14.56
CA GLY A 173 -24.93 -20.40 -15.42
C GLY A 173 -24.81 -20.14 -16.92
N ARG A 174 -23.75 -19.48 -17.42
CA ARG A 174 -23.58 -19.15 -18.85
C ARG A 174 -22.51 -20.00 -19.51
N ASP A 175 -22.54 -20.06 -20.85
CA ASP A 175 -21.42 -20.61 -21.62
C ASP A 175 -20.24 -19.63 -21.62
N LEU A 176 -19.16 -20.01 -20.94
CA LEU A 176 -17.96 -19.20 -20.80
C LEU A 176 -16.85 -19.59 -21.79
N SER A 177 -17.09 -20.52 -22.73
CA SER A 177 -16.09 -21.00 -23.68
C SER A 177 -15.39 -19.87 -24.46
N SER A 178 -16.13 -18.81 -24.80
CA SER A 178 -15.61 -17.63 -25.49
C SER A 178 -14.51 -16.88 -24.73
N TYR A 179 -14.47 -16.97 -23.40
CA TYR A 179 -13.45 -16.29 -22.59
C TYR A 179 -12.05 -16.89 -22.76
N VAL A 180 -11.95 -18.16 -23.15
CA VAL A 180 -10.66 -18.85 -23.39
C VAL A 180 -10.46 -19.28 -24.85
N SER A 181 -11.48 -19.11 -25.70
CA SER A 181 -11.40 -19.44 -27.13
C SER A 181 -10.25 -18.70 -27.82
N GLY A 182 -9.47 -19.45 -28.62
CA GLY A 182 -8.31 -18.96 -29.36
C GLY A 182 -7.06 -18.65 -28.52
N CYS A 183 -7.07 -18.91 -27.20
CA CYS A 183 -5.94 -18.55 -26.35
C CYS A 183 -4.83 -19.61 -26.26
N GLY A 184 -5.10 -20.85 -26.72
CA GLY A 184 -4.15 -21.96 -26.69
C GLY A 184 -3.87 -22.48 -25.27
N VAL A 185 -4.90 -22.53 -24.43
CA VAL A 185 -4.86 -22.93 -23.01
C VAL A 185 -5.90 -23.99 -22.71
#